data_AF-A0A699RRB1-F1
#
_entry.id   AF-A0A699RRB1-F1
#
_cell.length_a   1.000
_cell.length_b   1.000
_cell.length_c   1.000
_cell.angle_alpha   90.00
_cell.angle_beta   90.00
_cell.angle_gamma   90.00
#
_symmetry.space_group_name_H-M   'P 1'
#
loop_
_entity.id
_entity.type
_entity.pdbx_description
1 polymer ?
#
loop_
_entity_poly.entity_id
_entity_poly.type
_entity_poly.pdbx_seq_one_letter_code
_entity_poly.pdbx_strand_id
1 'polypeptide(L)'
;IIAKDLSSKEKTNLINVLKARKKAIAWKLMDIKGIDPGFCSHKILLEEEHSSKVQSQRREVKKLLDTRLIYPISDCPWVSPIHCVPKKGGMTVIKNEENELVPTRLVTGWRVCIDYRKLNEATRKDHFPLPFMD
;
A
#
# COMPACT_ATOMS: atom_id res chain seq x y z
N ILE A 1 6.86 17.73 -2.39
CA ILE A 1 8.29 18.09 -2.36
C ILE A 1 8.41 19.37 -1.54
N ILE A 2 9.20 19.37 -0.45
CA ILE A 2 9.44 20.57 0.35
C ILE A 2 10.79 21.14 -0.10
N ALA A 3 10.85 22.43 -0.42
CA ALA A 3 12.09 23.08 -0.82
C ALA A 3 13.15 22.99 0.29
N LYS A 4 14.40 22.74 -0.09
CA LYS A 4 15.53 22.63 0.86
C LYS A 4 15.82 23.96 1.54
N ASP A 5 15.69 25.06 0.80
CA ASP A 5 16.13 26.39 1.20
C ASP A 5 14.94 27.30 1.56
N LEU A 6 14.18 26.91 2.59
CA LEU A 6 13.11 27.75 3.14
C LEU A 6 13.68 28.84 4.05
N SER A 7 13.21 30.07 3.89
CA SER A 7 13.48 31.15 4.83
C SER A 7 12.90 30.85 6.22
N SER A 8 13.39 31.51 7.26
CA SER A 8 12.90 31.31 8.64
C SER A 8 11.40 31.61 8.78
N LYS A 9 10.89 32.59 8.02
CA LYS A 9 9.46 32.93 7.98
C LYS A 9 8.64 31.82 7.35
N GLU A 10 9.08 31.29 6.21
CA GLU A 10 8.38 30.19 5.52
C GLU A 10 8.37 28.91 6.35
N LYS A 11 9.49 28.57 7.01
CA LYS A 11 9.54 27.43 7.95
C LYS A 11 8.52 27.58 9.07
N THR A 12 8.41 28.78 9.65
CA THR A 12 7.45 29.06 10.73
C THR A 12 6.01 28.92 10.23
N ASN A 13 5.70 29.48 9.07
CA ASN A 13 4.38 29.38 8.46
C ASN A 13 4.00 27.93 8.14
N LEU A 14 4.93 27.16 7.56
CA LEU A 14 4.74 25.74 7.26
C LEU A 14 4.44 24.95 8.55
N ILE A 15 5.22 25.15 9.60
CA ILE A 15 4.99 24.50 10.90
C ILE A 15 3.61 24.85 11.46
N ASN A 16 3.19 26.11 11.35
CA ASN A 16 1.87 26.54 11.82
C ASN A 16 0.74 25.84 11.05
N VAL A 17 0.85 25.73 9.72
CA VAL A 17 -0.12 24.99 8.89
C VAL A 17 -0.18 23.51 9.27
N LEU A 18 0.97 22.85 9.42
CA LEU A 18 1.04 21.44 9.82
C LEU A 18 0.45 21.23 11.23
N LYS A 19 0.71 22.16 12.16
CA LYS A 19 0.13 22.13 13.51
C LYS A 19 -1.39 22.33 13.49
N ALA A 20 -1.90 23.22 12.63
CA ALA A 20 -3.33 23.45 12.48
C ALA A 20 -4.05 22.28 11.78
N ARG A 21 -3.37 21.57 10.88
CA ARG A 21 -3.93 20.48 10.05
C ARG A 21 -3.40 19.10 10.42
N LYS A 22 -3.03 18.86 11.69
CA LYS A 22 -2.49 17.55 12.15
C LYS A 22 -3.36 16.34 11.77
N LYS A 23 -4.69 16.51 11.76
CA LYS A 23 -5.66 15.46 11.41
C LYS A 23 -5.62 15.04 9.93
N ALA A 24 -5.06 15.86 9.05
CA ALA A 24 -4.91 15.53 7.63
C ALA A 24 -3.70 14.61 7.36
N ILE A 25 -2.83 14.41 8.36
CA ILE A 25 -1.61 13.61 8.24
C ILE A 25 -1.81 12.33 9.04
N ALA A 26 -1.61 11.19 8.39
CA ALA A 26 -1.59 9.91 9.08
C ALA A 26 -0.18 9.60 9.58
N TRP A 27 0.04 9.69 10.90
CA TRP A 27 1.33 9.38 11.54
C TRP A 27 1.42 7.91 11.94
N LYS A 28 0.27 7.33 12.32
CA LYS A 28 0.07 5.92 12.62
C LYS A 28 -0.97 5.34 11.67
N LEU A 29 -0.97 4.01 11.54
CA LEU A 29 -1.96 3.30 10.72
C LEU A 29 -3.40 3.60 11.17
N MET A 30 -3.62 3.79 12.48
CA MET A 30 -4.91 4.16 13.09
C MET A 30 -5.41 5.57 12.68
N ASP A 31 -4.51 6.44 12.21
CA ASP A 31 -4.88 7.79 11.77
C ASP A 31 -5.48 7.80 10.36
N ILE A 32 -5.27 6.71 9.59
CA ILE A 32 -5.86 6.55 8.26
C ILE A 32 -7.34 6.22 8.42
N LYS A 33 -8.16 7.25 8.44
CA LYS A 33 -9.61 7.10 8.39
C LYS A 33 -10.01 6.79 6.95
N GLY A 34 -10.57 5.60 6.72
CA GLY A 34 -11.19 5.26 5.44
C GLY A 34 -12.37 6.19 5.12
N ILE A 35 -12.88 6.10 3.90
CA ILE A 35 -14.13 6.75 3.49
C ILE A 35 -15.29 5.97 4.11
N ASP A 36 -16.29 6.69 4.63
CA ASP A 36 -17.49 6.05 5.16
C ASP A 36 -18.21 5.27 4.04
N PRO A 37 -18.51 3.96 4.23
CA PRO A 37 -19.16 3.15 3.20
C PRO A 37 -20.55 3.65 2.79
N GLY A 38 -21.26 4.36 3.68
CA GLY A 38 -22.55 5.00 3.37
C GLY A 38 -22.40 6.26 2.51
N PHE A 39 -21.21 6.87 2.49
CA PHE A 39 -20.92 7.99 1.61
C PHE A 39 -20.53 7.53 0.20
N CYS A 40 -19.65 6.53 0.11
CA CYS A 40 -19.22 5.98 -1.17
C CYS A 40 -18.79 4.52 -1.02
N SER A 41 -19.41 3.66 -1.83
CA SER A 41 -19.01 2.26 -1.99
C SER A 41 -18.79 1.96 -3.46
N HIS A 42 -17.70 1.26 -3.77
CA HIS A 42 -17.45 0.77 -5.12
C HIS A 42 -17.86 -0.71 -5.22
N LYS A 43 -18.66 -1.04 -6.24
CA LYS A 43 -19.05 -2.42 -6.54
C LYS A 43 -18.22 -2.91 -7.72
N ILE A 44 -17.35 -3.89 -7.45
CA ILE A 44 -16.58 -4.57 -8.48
C ILE A 44 -17.52 -5.55 -9.20
N LEU A 45 -17.67 -5.40 -10.51
CA LEU A 45 -18.51 -6.27 -11.35
C LEU A 45 -17.67 -7.41 -11.94
N LEU A 46 -18.22 -8.62 -11.93
CA LEU A 46 -17.61 -9.82 -12.49
C LEU A 46 -18.27 -10.20 -13.83
N GLU A 47 -17.52 -10.86 -14.70
CA GLU A 47 -18.03 -11.53 -15.89
C GLU A 47 -18.78 -12.82 -15.50
N GLU A 48 -19.83 -13.19 -16.23
CA GLU A 48 -20.85 -14.18 -15.83
C GLU A 48 -20.33 -15.63 -15.62
N GLU A 49 -19.13 -16.00 -16.11
CA GLU A 49 -18.69 -17.41 -16.15
C GLU A 49 -17.45 -17.77 -15.27
N HIS A 50 -17.05 -16.94 -14.31
CA HIS A 50 -15.82 -17.23 -13.56
C HIS A 50 -16.03 -18.05 -12.29
N SER A 51 -15.41 -19.23 -12.23
CA SER A 51 -15.35 -20.08 -11.05
C SER A 51 -14.28 -19.62 -10.06
N SER A 52 -14.65 -19.63 -8.78
CA SER A 52 -13.81 -19.17 -7.69
C SER A 52 -12.72 -20.18 -7.35
N LYS A 53 -11.55 -19.71 -6.91
CA LYS A 53 -10.40 -20.57 -6.57
C LYS A 53 -9.88 -20.23 -5.18
N VAL A 54 -9.62 -21.26 -4.36
CA VAL A 54 -9.18 -21.14 -2.97
C VAL A 54 -7.67 -21.45 -2.85
N GLN A 55 -6.91 -20.61 -2.15
CA GLN A 55 -5.46 -20.81 -1.88
C GLN A 55 -5.10 -20.43 -0.43
N SER A 56 -4.02 -21.00 0.14
CA SER A 56 -3.72 -20.91 1.58
C SER A 56 -3.16 -19.55 2.04
N GLN A 57 -3.54 -19.09 3.24
CA GLN A 57 -3.09 -17.83 3.87
C GLN A 57 -1.79 -17.94 4.71
N ARG A 58 -1.10 -16.80 4.93
CA ARG A 58 0.04 -16.66 5.86
C ARG A 58 -0.02 -15.37 6.73
N ARG A 59 0.86 -15.34 7.74
CA ARG A 59 0.79 -14.74 9.10
C ARG A 59 0.73 -13.20 9.32
N GLU A 60 0.51 -12.32 8.34
CA GLU A 60 0.56 -10.85 8.57
C GLU A 60 -0.80 -10.12 8.66
N VAL A 61 -1.90 -10.86 8.72
CA VAL A 61 -3.29 -10.38 8.67
C VAL A 61 -3.73 -9.65 9.95
N LYS A 62 -3.17 -10.00 11.12
CA LYS A 62 -3.65 -9.53 12.43
C LYS A 62 -3.59 -8.01 12.60
N LYS A 63 -2.49 -7.36 12.20
CA LYS A 63 -2.34 -5.91 12.32
C LYS A 63 -3.39 -5.14 11.53
N LEU A 64 -3.78 -5.66 10.35
CA LEU A 64 -4.79 -5.04 9.49
C LEU A 64 -6.21 -5.21 10.05
N LEU A 65 -6.47 -6.35 10.73
CA LEU A 65 -7.70 -6.59 11.48
C LEU A 65 -7.82 -5.62 12.66
N ASP A 66 -6.73 -5.45 13.44
CA ASP A 66 -6.70 -4.55 14.59
C ASP A 66 -6.98 -3.10 14.17
N THR A 67 -6.51 -2.67 13.00
CA THR A 67 -6.78 -1.34 12.44
C THR A 67 -8.10 -1.24 11.68
N ARG A 68 -8.91 -2.31 11.63
CA ARG A 68 -10.19 -2.38 10.90
C ARG A 68 -10.09 -2.04 9.40
N LEU A 69 -8.90 -2.22 8.80
CA LEU A 69 -8.73 -2.09 7.35
C LEU A 69 -9.26 -3.30 6.60
N ILE A 70 -9.28 -4.45 7.28
CA ILE A 70 -9.92 -5.67 6.83
C ILE A 70 -10.80 -6.21 7.96
N TYR A 71 -11.74 -7.07 7.60
CA TYR A 71 -12.64 -7.75 8.54
C TYR A 71 -12.81 -9.20 8.10
N PRO A 72 -13.13 -10.12 9.03
CA PRO A 72 -13.39 -11.51 8.68
C PRO A 72 -14.69 -11.61 7.86
N ILE A 73 -14.64 -12.40 6.80
CA ILE A 73 -15.80 -12.78 5.99
C ILE A 73 -15.91 -14.30 6.05
N SER A 74 -17.08 -14.81 6.37
CA SER A 74 -17.36 -16.25 6.32
C SER A 74 -17.51 -16.70 4.86
N ASP A 75 -16.94 -17.86 4.55
CA ASP A 75 -17.24 -18.63 3.32
C ASP A 75 -17.11 -17.84 2.01
N CYS A 76 -16.05 -17.04 1.88
CA CYS A 76 -15.77 -16.38 0.61
C CYS A 76 -15.32 -17.42 -0.43
N PRO A 77 -16.04 -17.55 -1.57
CA PRO A 77 -15.65 -18.49 -2.61
C PRO A 77 -14.31 -18.10 -3.26
N TRP A 78 -13.91 -16.82 -3.14
CA TRP A 78 -12.71 -16.25 -3.74
C TRP A 78 -11.56 -16.11 -2.74
N VAL A 79 -10.41 -16.75 -3.04
CA VAL A 79 -9.18 -16.53 -2.26
C VAL A 79 -7.97 -16.39 -3.18
N SER A 80 -7.30 -15.24 -3.08
CA SER A 80 -6.02 -15.00 -3.74
C SER A 80 -4.84 -15.40 -2.83
N PRO A 81 -3.74 -15.91 -3.42
CA PRO A 81 -2.55 -16.21 -2.64
C PRO A 81 -1.90 -14.93 -2.13
N ILE A 82 -1.23 -15.07 -0.98
CA ILE A 82 -0.49 -14.01 -0.34
C ILE A 82 1.01 -14.30 -0.47
N HIS A 83 1.75 -13.34 -1.03
CA HIS A 83 3.19 -13.40 -1.20
C HIS A 83 3.91 -12.38 -0.30
N CYS A 84 4.92 -12.84 0.44
CA CYS A 84 5.84 -11.95 1.13
C CYS A 84 6.97 -11.56 0.17
N VAL A 85 7.05 -10.28 -0.16
CA VAL A 85 8.04 -9.73 -1.09
C VAL A 85 9.01 -8.84 -0.30
N PRO A 86 10.34 -8.98 -0.49
CA PRO A 86 11.28 -8.09 0.16
C PRO A 86 11.11 -6.67 -0.40
N LYS A 87 11.14 -5.67 0.48
CA LYS A 87 11.21 -4.26 0.07
C LYS A 87 12.59 -4.02 -0.53
N LYS A 88 12.62 -3.41 -1.72
CA LYS A 88 13.86 -2.92 -2.32
C LYS A 88 14.38 -1.77 -1.46
N GLY A 89 15.46 -2.00 -0.71
CA GLY A 89 16.19 -0.92 -0.04
C GLY A 89 17.00 -0.08 -1.03
N GLY A 90 17.59 1.01 -0.51
CA GLY A 90 18.61 1.76 -1.23
C GLY A 90 19.81 0.87 -1.56
N MET A 91 20.50 1.18 -2.66
CA MET A 91 21.76 0.50 -2.99
C MET A 91 22.85 1.02 -2.05
N THR A 92 23.55 0.12 -1.38
CA THR A 92 24.73 0.46 -0.56
C THR A 92 25.96 -0.19 -1.16
N VAL A 93 27.07 0.54 -1.25
CA VAL A 93 28.35 -0.02 -1.70
C VAL A 93 29.07 -0.58 -0.48
N ILE A 94 29.35 -1.89 -0.49
CA ILE A 94 30.03 -2.59 0.60
C ILE A 94 31.37 -3.09 0.04
N LYS A 95 32.46 -3.02 0.82
CA LYS A 95 33.73 -3.64 0.44
C LYS A 95 33.69 -5.14 0.74
N ASN A 96 34.01 -5.99 -0.23
CA ASN A 96 34.20 -7.42 0.00
C ASN A 96 35.55 -7.70 0.69
N GLU A 97 35.84 -8.97 0.98
CA GLU A 97 37.10 -9.41 1.61
C GLU A 97 38.33 -9.09 0.76
N GLU A 98 38.16 -8.89 -0.55
CA GLU A 98 39.18 -8.51 -1.52
C GLU A 98 39.26 -6.98 -1.74
N ASN A 99 38.60 -6.18 -0.87
CA ASN A 99 38.50 -4.71 -0.95
C ASN A 99 37.78 -4.15 -2.21
N GLU A 100 37.13 -4.99 -3.00
CA GLU A 100 36.32 -4.55 -4.12
C GLU A 100 34.99 -3.95 -3.64
N LEU A 101 34.57 -2.88 -4.30
CA LEU A 101 33.33 -2.17 -4.01
C LEU A 101 32.15 -2.87 -4.69
N VAL A 102 31.42 -3.69 -3.93
CA VAL A 102 30.25 -4.42 -4.43
C VAL A 102 28.97 -3.64 -4.11
N PRO A 103 28.18 -3.23 -5.12
CA PRO A 103 26.86 -2.66 -4.90
C PRO A 103 25.92 -3.74 -4.35
N THR A 104 25.63 -3.66 -3.06
CA THR A 104 24.80 -4.62 -2.35
C THR A 104 23.44 -3.98 -2.03
N ARG A 105 22.38 -4.74 -2.28
CA ARG A 105 21.01 -4.30 -1.98
C ARG A 105 20.59 -4.82 -0.62
N LEU A 106 20.44 -3.91 0.35
CA LEU A 106 19.93 -4.29 1.67
C LEU A 106 18.42 -4.47 1.62
N VAL A 107 17.93 -5.57 2.21
CA VAL A 107 16.49 -5.78 2.43
C VAL A 107 16.10 -4.99 3.67
N THR A 108 15.39 -3.88 3.49
CA THR A 108 14.99 -2.97 4.60
C THR A 108 13.67 -3.37 5.26
N GLY A 109 13.04 -4.44 4.79
CA GLY A 109 11.81 -4.98 5.34
C GLY A 109 11.07 -5.84 4.33
N TRP A 110 9.91 -6.36 4.74
CA TRP A 110 9.04 -7.16 3.90
C TRP A 110 7.72 -6.42 3.64
N ARG A 111 7.06 -6.77 2.53
CA ARG A 111 5.70 -6.35 2.22
C ARG A 111 4.86 -7.56 1.85
N VAL A 112 3.60 -7.52 2.22
CA VAL A 112 2.61 -8.49 1.81
C VAL A 112 2.00 -8.03 0.49
N CYS A 113 2.00 -8.90 -0.51
CA CYS A 113 1.38 -8.66 -1.81
C CYS A 113 0.34 -9.75 -2.06
N ILE A 114 -0.86 -9.37 -2.48
CA ILE A 114 -1.93 -10.30 -2.85
C ILE A 114 -1.91 -10.42 -4.38
N ASP A 115 -1.91 -11.64 -4.90
CA ASP A 115 -1.98 -11.86 -6.34
C ASP A 115 -3.42 -11.76 -6.84
N TYR A 116 -3.74 -10.62 -7.45
CA TYR A 116 -5.06 -10.35 -8.02
C TYR A 116 -5.19 -10.74 -9.49
N ARG A 117 -4.20 -11.39 -10.14
CA ARG A 117 -4.26 -11.65 -11.60
C ARG A 117 -5.55 -12.36 -12.02
N LYS A 118 -5.89 -13.47 -11.35
CA LYS A 118 -7.13 -14.22 -11.62
C LYS A 118 -8.39 -13.41 -11.33
N LEU A 119 -8.38 -12.58 -10.28
CA LEU A 119 -9.51 -11.71 -9.98
C LEU A 119 -9.66 -10.65 -11.08
N ASN A 120 -8.57 -10.01 -11.48
CA ASN A 120 -8.54 -8.97 -12.50
C ASN A 120 -8.96 -9.46 -13.91
N GLU A 121 -8.75 -10.76 -14.20
CA GLU A 121 -9.27 -11.43 -15.41
C GLU A 121 -10.79 -11.61 -15.34
N ALA A 122 -11.33 -11.92 -14.16
CA ALA A 122 -12.75 -12.11 -13.94
C ALA A 122 -13.55 -10.80 -13.81
N THR A 123 -12.88 -9.67 -13.57
CA THR A 123 -13.53 -8.36 -13.38
C THR A 123 -13.72 -7.60 -14.68
N ARG A 124 -14.90 -7.00 -14.85
CA ARG A 124 -15.19 -6.08 -15.96
C ARG A 124 -14.27 -4.86 -15.88
N LYS A 125 -13.72 -4.44 -17.03
CA LYS A 125 -12.90 -3.23 -17.09
C LYS A 125 -13.76 -1.99 -16.93
N ASP A 126 -13.36 -1.13 -16.00
CA ASP A 126 -14.04 0.13 -15.76
C ASP A 126 -13.54 1.22 -16.74
N HIS A 127 -14.43 2.14 -17.13
CA HIS A 127 -14.12 3.20 -18.09
C HIS A 127 -13.77 4.52 -17.39
N PHE A 128 -12.88 4.45 -16.39
CA PHE A 128 -12.29 5.62 -15.74
C PHE A 128 -10.82 5.73 -16.10
N PRO A 129 -10.47 6.39 -17.22
CA PRO A 129 -9.07 6.66 -17.51
C PRO A 129 -8.49 7.55 -16.41
N LEU A 130 -7.30 7.19 -15.91
CA LEU A 130 -6.52 8.13 -15.13
C LEU A 130 -6.14 9.29 -16.06
N PRO A 131 -6.26 10.56 -15.62
CA PRO A 131 -5.79 11.68 -16.42
C PRO A 131 -4.30 11.48 -16.71
N PHE A 132 -3.90 11.71 -17.95
CA PHE A 132 -2.49 11.77 -18.30
C PHE A 132 -1.88 12.99 -17.61
N MET A 133 -0.64 12.85 -17.14
CA MET A 133 0.14 13.98 -16.67
C MET A 133 1.03 14.43 -17.83
N ASP A 134 0.46 15.23 -18.73
CA ASP A 134 1.17 15.96 -19.77
C ASP A 134 1.87 17.23 -19.23
#